data_AF-A0A1I5YXT7-F1
#
_entry.id   AF-A0A1I5YXT7-F1
#
_cell.length_a   1.000
_cell.length_b   1.000
_cell.length_c   1.000
_cell.angle_alpha   90.00
_cell.angle_beta   90.00
_cell.angle_gamma   90.00
#
_symmetry.space_group_name_H-M   'P 1'
#
loop_
_entity.id
_entity.type
_entity.pdbx_description
1 polymer ?
#
loop_
_entity_poly.entity_id
_entity_poly.type
_entity_poly.pdbx_seq_one_letter_code
_entity_poly.pdbx_strand_id
1 'polypeptide(L)'
;MPFGALTAVSNGYAVSLPTKRANHSRVSRAILNEEGVPTRLPDLALPPHLVTRGLALHGPFLYVGGDFDERGRPAVEVRPAAGRFDLRVEQPTWEPLELPIPPAAGKAIDDVLVEGDELILVDNILFPKYLFVYRLAAGNALPHSPRVIELPFARVNEHIHKGQVSPDYVALYSTSTGMGGTGTYVSVLRRGEYSPCLEVAYEEAAEESWTPWTLASGTEFRSLPFDIALHDHTLVIACPQALACIDLRAVETAALPGPLDSPHATIPPSEFLRIDLRDATPVSGLRWLDLGPEEDPDAVQFVGPNRLLLTTSDKQATQQAWLKAI
;
A
#
# COMPACT_ATOMS: atom_id res chain seq x y z
N MET A 1 14.20 -23.35 -8.36
CA MET A 1 13.54 -22.79 -7.16
C MET A 1 12.35 -21.99 -7.64
N PRO A 2 11.15 -22.21 -7.08
CA PRO A 2 9.96 -21.45 -7.46
C PRO A 2 10.18 -19.95 -7.20
N PHE A 3 9.64 -19.10 -8.07
CA PHE A 3 9.55 -17.66 -7.82
C PHE A 3 8.63 -17.45 -6.61
N GLY A 4 9.00 -16.54 -5.69
CA GLY A 4 8.16 -16.25 -4.52
C GLY A 4 6.83 -15.60 -4.92
N ALA A 5 5.99 -15.29 -3.92
CA ALA A 5 4.80 -14.47 -4.16
C ALA A 5 5.21 -13.14 -4.82
N LEU A 6 4.61 -12.83 -5.97
CA LEU A 6 4.92 -11.64 -6.74
C LEU A 6 4.59 -10.39 -5.92
N THR A 7 5.55 -9.47 -5.83
CA THR A 7 5.35 -8.19 -5.12
C THR A 7 5.01 -7.08 -6.11
N ALA A 8 5.67 -7.05 -7.28
CA ALA A 8 5.34 -6.11 -8.35
C ALA A 8 5.60 -6.71 -9.73
N VAL A 9 4.82 -6.28 -10.72
CA VAL A 9 4.88 -6.74 -12.11
C VAL A 9 4.76 -5.56 -13.09
N SER A 10 5.55 -5.56 -14.16
CA SER A 10 5.41 -4.68 -15.33
C SER A 10 5.31 -5.50 -16.62
N ASN A 11 5.21 -4.85 -17.79
CA ASN A 11 5.06 -5.52 -19.09
C ASN A 11 6.22 -6.44 -19.48
N GLY A 12 7.38 -6.35 -18.83
CA GLY A 12 8.55 -7.18 -19.14
C GLY A 12 9.27 -7.75 -17.93
N TYR A 13 8.88 -7.37 -16.71
CA TYR A 13 9.61 -7.74 -15.50
C TYR A 13 8.66 -8.13 -14.38
N ALA A 14 9.12 -9.03 -13.53
CA ALA A 14 8.46 -9.41 -12.29
C ALA A 14 9.48 -9.40 -11.16
N VAL A 15 9.07 -8.95 -9.98
CA VAL A 15 9.91 -8.91 -8.78
C VAL A 15 9.14 -9.48 -7.59
N SER A 16 9.88 -10.12 -6.69
CA SER A 16 9.31 -10.63 -5.44
C SER A 16 10.29 -10.42 -4.29
N LEU A 17 9.76 -10.02 -3.14
CA LEU A 17 10.49 -10.13 -1.89
C LEU A 17 10.60 -11.61 -1.48
N PRO A 18 11.79 -12.06 -1.06
CA PRO A 18 11.92 -13.41 -0.52
C PRO A 18 11.06 -13.56 0.74
N THR A 19 10.48 -14.75 0.93
CA THR A 19 9.70 -15.07 2.15
C THR A 19 10.54 -14.82 3.41
N LYS A 20 9.90 -14.31 4.48
CA LYS A 20 10.41 -13.81 5.79
C LYS A 20 11.66 -14.46 6.44
N ARG A 21 12.17 -15.61 5.96
CA ARG A 21 13.35 -16.31 6.48
C ARG A 21 14.64 -16.10 5.68
N ALA A 22 14.59 -15.53 4.49
CA ALA A 22 15.79 -15.21 3.72
C ALA A 22 16.22 -13.78 4.02
N ASN A 23 17.48 -13.64 4.42
CA ASN A 23 18.15 -12.37 4.76
C ASN A 23 17.63 -11.19 3.95
N HIS A 24 17.22 -10.12 4.64
CA HIS A 24 16.56 -8.88 4.18
C HIS A 24 17.27 -8.12 3.02
N SER A 25 18.30 -8.67 2.40
CA SER A 25 19.21 -7.98 1.48
C SER A 25 19.10 -8.45 0.03
N ARG A 26 17.99 -9.12 -0.36
CA ARG A 26 17.81 -9.62 -1.73
C ARG A 26 16.41 -9.37 -2.25
N VAL A 27 16.33 -9.02 -3.53
CA VAL A 27 15.08 -8.99 -4.32
C VAL A 27 15.22 -9.99 -5.45
N SER A 28 14.30 -10.94 -5.55
CA SER A 28 14.24 -11.85 -6.70
C SER A 28 13.62 -11.11 -7.88
N ARG A 29 14.15 -11.34 -9.08
CA ARG A 29 13.63 -10.74 -10.31
C ARG A 29 13.58 -11.74 -11.46
N ALA A 30 12.66 -11.51 -12.39
CA ALA A 30 12.47 -12.30 -13.60
C ALA A 30 12.14 -11.38 -14.78
N ILE A 31 12.47 -11.85 -15.99
CA ILE A 31 11.94 -11.30 -17.25
C ILE A 31 10.68 -12.08 -17.60
N LEU A 32 9.65 -11.39 -18.06
CA LEU A 32 8.44 -12.02 -18.60
C LEU A 32 8.56 -12.13 -20.12
N ASN A 33 8.24 -13.30 -20.67
CA ASN A 33 8.09 -13.45 -22.12
C ASN A 33 6.74 -12.89 -22.60
N GLU A 34 6.44 -12.99 -23.90
CA GLU A 34 5.19 -12.49 -24.49
C GLU A 34 3.95 -13.14 -23.89
N GLU A 35 4.05 -14.39 -23.43
CA GLU A 35 3.00 -15.12 -22.72
C GLU A 35 2.94 -14.83 -21.21
N GLY A 36 3.79 -13.93 -20.70
CA GLY A 36 3.85 -13.58 -19.27
C GLY A 36 4.52 -14.63 -18.38
N VAL A 37 5.19 -15.63 -18.96
CA VAL A 37 5.93 -16.67 -18.24
C VAL A 37 7.26 -16.11 -17.72
N PRO A 38 7.53 -16.19 -16.41
CA PRO A 38 8.74 -15.63 -15.83
C PRO A 38 9.97 -16.51 -16.07
N THR A 39 11.03 -15.91 -16.60
CA THR A 39 12.39 -16.46 -16.62
C THR A 39 13.22 -15.78 -15.53
N ARG A 40 13.61 -16.55 -14.51
CA ARG A 40 14.35 -16.03 -13.35
C ARG A 40 15.72 -15.48 -13.75
N LEU A 41 16.03 -14.29 -13.25
CA LEU A 41 17.34 -13.65 -13.35
C LEU A 41 18.12 -13.76 -12.01
N PRO A 42 19.42 -13.42 -11.98
CA PRO A 42 20.15 -13.26 -10.73
C PRO A 42 19.47 -12.25 -9.80
N ASP A 43 19.38 -12.60 -8.51
CA ASP A 43 18.82 -11.74 -7.47
C ASP A 43 19.60 -10.42 -7.39
N LEU A 44 18.90 -9.33 -7.06
CA LEU A 44 19.51 -8.02 -6.85
C LEU A 44 20.23 -7.97 -5.50
N ALA A 45 21.44 -7.45 -5.50
CA ALA A 45 22.18 -7.13 -4.29
C ALA A 45 21.69 -5.77 -3.76
N LEU A 46 20.97 -5.78 -2.64
CA LEU A 46 20.59 -4.55 -1.95
C LEU A 46 21.78 -3.98 -1.17
N PRO A 47 21.79 -2.66 -0.91
CA PRO A 47 22.70 -2.08 0.07
C PRO A 47 22.68 -2.87 1.38
N PRO A 48 23.84 -3.07 2.03
CA PRO A 48 23.88 -3.70 3.35
C PRO A 48 22.94 -3.00 4.33
N HIS A 49 22.23 -3.79 5.14
CA HIS A 49 21.31 -3.32 6.18
C HIS A 49 20.02 -2.66 5.69
N LEU A 50 19.81 -2.52 4.38
CA LEU A 50 18.52 -2.09 3.85
C LEU A 50 17.46 -3.17 4.14
N VAL A 51 16.43 -2.80 4.88
CA VAL A 51 15.19 -3.57 5.03
C VAL A 51 14.19 -3.03 4.02
N THR A 52 13.89 -3.82 2.99
CA THR A 52 12.90 -3.42 1.98
C THR A 52 11.48 -3.57 2.50
N ARG A 53 10.65 -2.57 2.24
CA ARG A 53 9.22 -2.53 2.59
C ARG A 53 8.33 -2.37 1.39
N GLY A 54 8.69 -1.46 0.48
CA GLY A 54 7.96 -1.18 -0.76
C GLY A 54 8.77 -1.51 -2.02
N LEU A 55 8.08 -2.02 -3.04
CA LEU A 55 8.63 -2.25 -4.37
C LEU A 55 7.63 -1.77 -5.42
N ALA A 56 8.11 -1.01 -6.42
CA ALA A 56 7.32 -0.68 -7.61
C ALA A 56 8.13 -0.83 -8.88
N LEU A 57 7.47 -1.19 -9.98
CA LEU A 57 8.08 -1.24 -11.31
C LEU A 57 7.52 -0.14 -12.20
N HIS A 58 8.41 0.55 -12.92
CA HIS A 58 8.07 1.46 -14.00
C HIS A 58 8.90 1.10 -15.25
N GLY A 59 8.28 0.39 -16.20
CA GLY A 59 9.01 -0.17 -17.34
C GLY A 59 10.16 -1.08 -16.87
N PRO A 60 11.43 -0.80 -17.22
CA PRO A 60 12.59 -1.57 -16.77
C PRO A 60 13.15 -1.15 -15.41
N PHE A 61 12.59 -0.12 -14.76
CA PHE A 61 13.11 0.38 -13.50
C PHE A 61 12.37 -0.23 -12.32
N LEU A 62 13.13 -0.75 -11.36
CA LEU A 62 12.63 -1.13 -10.05
C LEU A 62 12.93 -0.02 -9.06
N TYR A 63 11.89 0.49 -8.41
CA TYR A 63 11.99 1.39 -7.27
C TYR A 63 11.80 0.61 -5.97
N VAL A 64 12.61 0.95 -4.98
CA VAL A 64 12.67 0.26 -3.69
C VAL A 64 12.59 1.28 -2.58
N GLY A 65 11.72 1.02 -1.61
CA GLY A 65 11.56 1.80 -0.39
C GLY A 65 11.82 0.94 0.84
N GLY A 66 12.34 1.55 1.90
CA GLY A 66 12.54 0.90 3.17
C GLY A 66 13.27 1.76 4.18
N ASP A 67 14.02 1.11 5.05
CA ASP A 67 14.88 1.72 6.07
C ASP A 67 16.20 0.98 6.22
N PHE A 68 17.22 1.68 6.72
CA PHE A 68 18.45 1.04 7.18
C PHE A 68 18.28 0.62 8.66
N ASP A 69 18.25 -0.68 8.94
CA ASP A 69 18.07 -1.20 10.30
C ASP A 69 19.40 -1.24 11.06
N GLU A 70 19.37 -0.74 12.30
CA GLU A 70 20.48 -0.57 13.24
C GLU A 70 20.82 -1.82 14.04
N ARG A 71 20.00 -2.88 14.01
CA ARG A 71 20.13 -4.05 14.91
C ARG A 71 21.56 -4.60 14.95
N GLY A 72 22.30 -4.19 15.99
CA GLY A 72 23.62 -4.67 16.34
C GLY A 72 24.83 -3.86 15.83
N ARG A 73 24.66 -2.66 15.24
CA ARG A 73 25.83 -1.85 14.79
C ARG A 73 25.66 -0.34 15.02
N PRO A 74 26.40 0.28 15.97
CA PRO A 74 26.29 1.71 16.30
C PRO A 74 26.84 2.67 15.22
N ALA A 75 27.23 2.18 14.04
CA ALA A 75 27.88 2.97 12.99
C ALA A 75 27.01 3.19 11.74
N VAL A 76 25.78 2.67 11.71
CA VAL A 76 24.84 2.90 10.61
C VAL A 76 23.77 3.85 11.12
N GLU A 77 23.65 5.02 10.49
CA GLU A 77 22.59 5.98 10.80
C GLU A 77 21.24 5.42 10.29
N VAL A 78 20.30 5.11 11.19
CA VAL A 78 18.92 4.79 10.80
C VAL A 78 18.34 5.97 10.04
N ARG A 79 17.99 5.71 8.79
CA ARG A 79 17.38 6.69 7.91
C ARG A 79 16.46 6.01 6.92
N PRO A 80 15.40 6.71 6.48
CA PRO A 80 14.57 6.22 5.39
C PRO A 80 15.45 6.05 4.16
N ALA A 81 15.15 5.02 3.38
CA ALA A 81 15.92 4.66 2.21
C ALA A 81 14.98 4.51 1.02
N ALA A 82 15.36 5.15 -0.07
CA ALA A 82 14.73 4.95 -1.37
C ALA A 82 15.80 4.88 -2.45
N GLY A 83 15.54 4.10 -3.48
CA GLY A 83 16.46 3.96 -4.60
C GLY A 83 15.86 3.22 -5.77
N ARG A 84 16.67 3.07 -6.81
CA ARG A 84 16.29 2.46 -8.09
C ARG A 84 17.33 1.46 -8.55
N PHE A 85 16.88 0.48 -9.33
CA PHE A 85 17.70 -0.38 -10.18
C PHE A 85 17.21 -0.32 -11.63
N ASP A 86 18.14 -0.31 -12.58
CA ASP A 86 17.84 -0.54 -14.01
C ASP A 86 17.95 -2.03 -14.35
N LEU A 87 16.81 -2.69 -14.57
CA LEU A 87 16.76 -4.14 -14.79
C LEU A 87 17.21 -4.58 -16.19
N ARG A 88 17.52 -3.65 -17.09
CA ARG A 88 18.16 -3.98 -18.39
C ARG A 88 19.61 -4.36 -18.22
N VAL A 89 20.24 -3.92 -17.14
CA VAL A 89 21.63 -4.24 -16.84
C VAL A 89 21.70 -5.65 -16.25
N GLU A 90 22.67 -6.44 -16.71
CA GLU A 90 22.88 -7.80 -16.21
C GLU A 90 23.14 -7.81 -14.69
N GLN A 91 23.94 -6.86 -14.22
CA GLN A 91 24.24 -6.62 -12.80
C GLN A 91 23.85 -5.19 -12.40
N PRO A 92 22.56 -4.94 -12.10
CA PRO A 92 22.11 -3.60 -11.74
C PRO A 92 22.76 -3.12 -10.44
N THR A 93 23.09 -1.84 -10.41
CA THR A 93 23.63 -1.16 -9.24
C THR A 93 22.55 -0.34 -8.57
N TRP A 94 22.66 -0.19 -7.24
CA TRP A 94 21.76 0.68 -6.47
C TRP A 94 22.00 2.15 -6.81
N GLU A 95 20.95 2.84 -7.24
CA GLU A 95 20.93 4.28 -7.46
C GLU A 95 20.05 4.95 -6.38
N PRO A 96 20.62 5.61 -5.36
CA PRO A 96 19.84 6.20 -4.27
C PRO A 96 18.97 7.37 -4.77
N LEU A 97 17.76 7.48 -4.23
CA LEU A 97 16.89 8.65 -4.40
C LEU A 97 17.12 9.63 -3.25
N GLU A 98 17.11 10.93 -3.58
CA GLU A 98 17.18 11.99 -2.59
C GLU A 98 15.84 12.14 -1.89
N LEU A 99 15.83 11.99 -0.56
CA LEU A 99 14.65 12.24 0.29
C LEU A 99 14.78 13.65 0.91
N PRO A 100 13.74 14.49 0.83
CA PRO A 100 13.77 15.88 1.28
C PRO A 100 13.52 16.00 2.80
N ILE A 101 13.93 14.99 3.57
CA ILE A 101 13.78 14.96 5.03
C ILE A 101 15.13 14.61 5.66
N PRO A 102 15.47 15.23 6.80
CA PRO A 102 16.67 14.85 7.52
C PRO A 102 16.53 13.39 8.01
N PRO A 103 17.65 12.65 8.09
CA PRO A 103 17.67 11.38 8.80
C PRO A 103 17.06 11.52 10.19
N ALA A 104 16.07 10.68 10.49
CA ALA A 104 15.46 10.60 11.82
C ALA A 104 15.25 9.14 12.16
N ALA A 105 15.65 8.75 13.38
CA ALA A 105 15.50 7.39 13.86
C ALA A 105 14.03 6.96 13.80
N GLY A 106 13.76 5.78 13.25
CA GLY A 106 12.41 5.23 13.14
C GLY A 106 11.60 5.67 11.91
N LYS A 107 12.15 6.52 11.04
CA LYS A 107 11.55 6.85 9.74
C LYS A 107 11.89 5.80 8.68
N ALA A 108 10.92 5.47 7.83
CA ALA A 108 11.04 4.46 6.79
C ALA A 108 10.14 4.82 5.60
N ILE A 109 10.53 4.40 4.39
CA ILE A 109 9.62 4.39 3.24
C ILE A 109 8.90 3.05 3.24
N ASP A 110 7.66 3.01 3.72
CA ASP A 110 6.92 1.77 3.90
C ASP A 110 6.27 1.28 2.63
N ASP A 111 5.99 2.18 1.69
CA ASP A 111 5.54 1.77 0.37
C ASP A 111 6.05 2.67 -0.76
N VAL A 112 6.02 2.12 -1.97
CA VAL A 112 6.42 2.76 -3.21
C VAL A 112 5.31 2.53 -4.24
N LEU A 113 4.78 3.61 -4.78
CA LEU A 113 3.72 3.58 -5.78
C LEU A 113 4.20 4.23 -7.06
N VAL A 114 3.73 3.73 -8.21
CA VAL A 114 4.02 4.29 -9.53
C VAL A 114 2.73 4.30 -10.33
N GLU A 115 2.39 5.44 -10.93
CA GLU A 115 1.29 5.56 -11.88
C GLU A 115 1.56 6.64 -12.91
N GLY A 116 1.51 6.29 -14.20
CA GLY A 116 1.87 7.20 -15.28
C GLY A 116 3.32 7.69 -15.14
N ASP A 117 3.53 9.01 -15.16
CA ASP A 117 4.83 9.66 -14.98
C ASP A 117 5.10 10.09 -13.52
N GLU A 118 4.41 9.52 -12.53
CA GLU A 118 4.65 9.82 -11.12
C GLU A 118 5.14 8.61 -10.33
N LEU A 119 6.11 8.87 -9.45
CA LEU A 119 6.57 7.97 -8.39
C LEU A 119 6.21 8.60 -7.04
N ILE A 120 5.54 7.85 -6.18
CA ILE A 120 5.10 8.29 -4.87
C ILE A 120 5.76 7.39 -3.82
N LEU A 121 6.58 7.98 -2.96
CA LEU A 121 7.13 7.29 -1.79
C LEU A 121 6.28 7.61 -0.58
N VAL A 122 5.93 6.59 0.19
CA VAL A 122 5.04 6.70 1.35
C VAL A 122 5.85 6.55 2.64
N ASP A 123 5.99 7.63 3.40
CA ASP A 123 6.70 7.65 4.70
C ASP A 123 5.78 7.25 5.86
N ASN A 124 6.35 6.63 6.90
CA ASN A 124 5.60 6.06 8.02
C ASN A 124 6.20 6.31 9.42
N ILE A 125 5.45 5.80 10.40
CA ILE A 125 5.72 5.55 11.83
C ILE A 125 5.75 6.79 12.72
N LEU A 126 6.48 7.83 12.33
CA LEU A 126 6.66 8.99 13.20
C LEU A 126 5.98 10.22 12.61
N PHE A 127 5.13 10.87 13.40
CA PHE A 127 4.49 12.13 13.02
C PHE A 127 5.53 13.25 12.84
N PRO A 128 5.38 14.13 11.84
CA PRO A 128 4.40 14.10 10.74
C PRO A 128 4.72 13.04 9.66
N LYS A 129 3.70 12.57 8.94
CA LYS A 129 3.81 11.59 7.84
C LYS A 129 3.76 12.28 6.49
N TYR A 130 4.45 11.74 5.50
CA TYR A 130 4.60 12.39 4.20
C TYR A 130 4.38 11.46 3.02
N LEU A 131 3.94 12.05 1.90
CA LEU A 131 4.15 11.52 0.56
C LEU A 131 5.25 12.34 -0.10
N PHE A 132 6.23 11.65 -0.72
CA PHE A 132 7.22 12.27 -1.59
C PHE A 132 6.87 11.95 -3.04
N VAL A 133 6.41 12.96 -3.78
CA VAL A 133 5.89 12.81 -5.14
C VAL A 133 6.91 13.31 -6.13
N TYR A 134 7.47 12.39 -6.91
CA TYR A 134 8.44 12.69 -7.96
C TYR A 134 7.78 12.59 -9.32
N ARG A 135 8.14 13.53 -10.20
CA ARG A 135 7.89 13.38 -11.63
C ARG A 135 9.01 12.53 -12.24
N LEU A 136 8.63 11.46 -12.92
CA LEU A 136 9.52 10.62 -13.69
C LEU A 136 9.87 11.33 -14.99
N ALA A 137 11.16 11.64 -15.17
CA ALA A 137 11.65 12.24 -16.39
C ALA A 137 11.58 11.23 -17.56
N ALA A 138 11.33 11.72 -18.77
CA ALA A 138 11.49 10.91 -19.96
C ALA A 138 12.96 10.43 -20.07
N GLY A 139 13.16 9.12 -20.15
CA GLY A 139 14.48 8.49 -20.27
C GLY A 139 14.98 7.84 -18.98
N ASN A 140 16.30 7.87 -18.77
CA ASN A 140 16.98 7.13 -17.71
C ASN A 140 17.41 8.00 -16.50
N ALA A 141 17.11 9.30 -16.50
CA ALA A 141 17.52 10.17 -15.40
C ALA A 141 16.87 9.74 -14.07
N LEU A 142 17.56 9.95 -12.95
CA LEU A 142 16.96 9.76 -11.64
C LEU A 142 15.96 10.88 -11.35
N PRO A 143 14.79 10.57 -10.79
CA PRO A 143 13.88 11.59 -10.30
C PRO A 143 14.53 12.36 -9.15
N HIS A 144 14.29 13.66 -9.09
CA HIS A 144 14.83 14.58 -8.09
C HIS A 144 13.78 15.62 -7.71
N SER A 145 14.04 16.38 -6.63
CA SER A 145 13.19 17.49 -6.17
C SER A 145 11.71 17.12 -6.02
N PRO A 146 11.37 16.14 -5.16
CA PRO A 146 9.99 15.74 -4.96
C PRO A 146 9.15 16.86 -4.36
N ARG A 147 7.86 16.86 -4.68
CA ARG A 147 6.86 17.58 -3.90
C ARG A 147 6.63 16.82 -2.59
N VAL A 148 6.70 17.53 -1.47
CA VAL A 148 6.44 17.00 -0.13
C VAL A 148 5.01 17.32 0.25
N ILE A 149 4.24 16.28 0.54
CA ILE A 149 2.84 16.40 0.98
C ILE A 149 2.75 15.81 2.38
N GLU A 150 2.35 16.62 3.36
CA GLU A 150 2.01 16.10 4.69
C GLU A 150 0.64 15.41 4.63
N LEU A 151 0.57 14.18 5.15
CA LEU A 151 -0.69 13.43 5.16
C LEU A 151 -1.66 14.03 6.20
N PRO A 152 -2.93 14.26 5.83
CA PRO A 152 -3.91 14.90 6.71
C PRO A 152 -4.39 13.98 7.84
N PHE A 153 -4.19 12.67 7.69
CA PHE A 153 -4.59 11.66 8.65
C PHE A 153 -3.35 11.17 9.39
N ALA A 154 -3.31 11.42 10.69
CA ALA A 154 -2.29 10.86 11.56
C ALA A 154 -2.94 10.29 12.80
N ARG A 155 -2.98 8.96 12.89
CA ARG A 155 -3.30 8.27 14.15
C ARG A 155 -2.02 7.97 14.92
N VAL A 156 -2.16 7.75 16.23
CA VAL A 156 -1.03 7.42 17.11
C VAL A 156 -0.47 6.05 16.71
N ASN A 157 0.86 5.94 16.57
CA ASN A 157 1.54 4.70 16.16
C ASN A 157 0.93 4.04 14.92
N GLU A 158 0.56 4.85 13.93
CA GLU A 158 -0.06 4.34 12.73
C GLU A 158 0.99 3.86 11.73
N HIS A 159 0.81 2.63 11.24
CA HIS A 159 1.65 1.97 10.26
C HIS A 159 0.93 1.82 8.93
N ILE A 160 1.49 2.37 7.85
CA ILE A 160 1.01 2.12 6.49
C ILE A 160 1.55 0.76 6.04
N HIS A 161 0.65 -0.12 5.61
CA HIS A 161 0.97 -1.46 5.13
C HIS A 161 1.04 -1.53 3.61
N LYS A 162 0.18 -0.75 2.95
CA LYS A 162 0.04 -0.78 1.49
C LYS A 162 -0.61 0.50 0.99
N GLY A 163 -0.17 0.96 -0.16
CA GLY A 163 -0.82 1.95 -0.99
C GLY A 163 -1.28 1.36 -2.32
N GLN A 164 -2.29 1.99 -2.90
CA GLN A 164 -2.72 1.78 -4.27
C GLN A 164 -2.93 3.14 -4.92
N VAL A 165 -2.70 3.22 -6.23
CA VAL A 165 -2.80 4.47 -6.98
C VAL A 165 -3.54 4.23 -8.29
N SER A 166 -4.30 5.23 -8.70
CA SER A 166 -5.01 5.33 -9.97
C SER A 166 -4.75 6.71 -10.59
N PRO A 167 -5.27 7.01 -11.79
CA PRO A 167 -5.17 8.35 -12.36
C PRO A 167 -5.68 9.47 -11.42
N ASP A 168 -6.76 9.20 -10.65
CA ASP A 168 -7.46 10.24 -9.89
C ASP A 168 -7.33 10.11 -8.36
N TYR A 169 -6.89 8.95 -7.85
CA TYR A 169 -6.87 8.69 -6.42
C TYR A 169 -5.62 7.95 -5.94
N VAL A 170 -5.30 8.15 -4.67
CA VAL A 170 -4.36 7.33 -3.88
C VAL A 170 -5.11 6.77 -2.68
N ALA A 171 -5.07 5.45 -2.49
CA ALA A 171 -5.60 4.77 -1.31
C ALA A 171 -4.47 4.22 -0.47
N LEU A 172 -4.52 4.42 0.85
CA LEU A 172 -3.51 3.97 1.81
C LEU A 172 -4.19 3.11 2.87
N TYR A 173 -3.81 1.83 2.94
CA TYR A 173 -4.18 0.93 4.02
C TYR A 173 -3.17 1.04 5.16
N SER A 174 -3.67 1.33 6.36
CA SER A 174 -2.89 1.44 7.59
C SER A 174 -3.56 0.77 8.78
N THR A 175 -2.76 0.53 9.82
CA THR A 175 -3.25 0.16 11.17
C THR A 175 -2.72 1.14 12.20
N SER A 176 -3.46 1.40 13.27
CA SER A 176 -3.01 2.23 14.40
C SER A 176 -3.26 1.55 15.73
N THR A 177 -2.40 1.86 16.71
CA THR A 177 -2.55 1.43 18.10
C THR A 177 -2.34 2.63 19.03
N GLY A 178 -3.35 2.94 19.83
CA GLY A 178 -3.29 4.04 20.80
C GLY A 178 -4.10 3.77 22.06
N MET A 179 -4.22 4.77 22.93
CA MET A 179 -5.02 4.66 24.16
C MET A 179 -6.51 4.36 23.88
N GLY A 180 -7.02 4.72 22.70
CA GLY A 180 -8.40 4.47 22.28
C GLY A 180 -8.67 3.06 21.75
N GLY A 181 -7.63 2.24 21.55
CA GLY A 181 -7.74 0.89 21.00
C GLY A 181 -6.87 0.69 19.77
N THR A 182 -7.22 -0.32 18.98
CA THR A 182 -6.59 -0.65 17.70
C THR A 182 -7.56 -0.41 16.57
N GLY A 183 -7.06 0.04 15.42
CA GLY A 183 -7.92 0.24 14.26
C GLY A 183 -7.19 -0.02 12.96
N THR A 184 -7.98 -0.34 11.94
CA THR A 184 -7.57 -0.42 10.55
C THR A 184 -8.26 0.66 9.75
N TYR A 185 -7.51 1.30 8.84
CA TYR A 185 -7.97 2.42 8.07
C TYR A 185 -7.59 2.26 6.61
N VAL A 186 -8.49 2.65 5.71
CA VAL A 186 -8.19 2.93 4.31
C VAL A 186 -8.46 4.40 4.08
N SER A 187 -7.39 5.18 3.95
CA SER A 187 -7.44 6.60 3.64
C SER A 187 -7.37 6.80 2.13
N VAL A 188 -8.31 7.54 1.56
CA VAL A 188 -8.33 7.87 0.13
C VAL A 188 -8.13 9.37 -0.06
N LEU A 189 -7.19 9.71 -0.95
CA LEU A 189 -6.81 11.06 -1.31
C LEU A 189 -7.07 11.29 -2.80
N ARG A 190 -7.54 12.48 -3.17
CA ARG A 190 -7.56 12.92 -4.57
C ARG A 190 -6.14 13.15 -5.06
N ARG A 191 -5.76 12.52 -6.16
CA ARG A 191 -4.45 12.73 -6.78
C ARG A 191 -4.36 14.13 -7.38
N GLY A 192 -3.16 14.69 -7.42
CA GLY A 192 -2.92 16.08 -7.84
C GLY A 192 -2.86 17.03 -6.65
N GLU A 193 -3.92 17.13 -5.86
CA GLU A 193 -3.98 17.99 -4.66
C GLU A 193 -3.71 17.26 -3.35
N TYR A 194 -3.87 15.92 -3.33
CA TYR A 194 -3.77 15.06 -2.15
C TYR A 194 -4.73 15.45 -1.02
N SER A 195 -5.86 16.07 -1.36
CA SER A 195 -6.92 16.34 -0.41
C SER A 195 -7.62 15.04 0.02
N PRO A 196 -7.97 14.88 1.30
CA PRO A 196 -8.74 13.73 1.77
C PRO A 196 -10.13 13.68 1.12
N CYS A 197 -10.59 12.50 0.71
CA CYS A 197 -11.94 12.32 0.14
C CYS A 197 -12.78 11.28 0.87
N LEU A 198 -12.15 10.19 1.32
CA LEU A 198 -12.82 9.08 2.00
C LEU A 198 -11.89 8.49 3.05
N GLU A 199 -12.43 8.13 4.21
CA GLU A 199 -11.78 7.25 5.18
C GLU A 199 -12.71 6.06 5.44
N VAL A 200 -12.23 4.85 5.24
CA VAL A 200 -12.92 3.64 5.65
C VAL A 200 -12.22 3.12 6.89
N ALA A 201 -12.95 2.96 7.99
CA ALA A 201 -12.40 2.58 9.28
C ALA A 201 -13.04 1.30 9.80
N TYR A 202 -12.23 0.52 10.51
CA TYR A 202 -12.65 -0.57 11.38
C TYR A 202 -11.88 -0.41 12.69
N GLU A 203 -12.53 0.10 13.73
CA GLU A 203 -11.92 0.36 15.04
C GLU A 203 -12.45 -0.62 16.08
N GLU A 204 -11.58 -1.11 16.96
CA GLU A 204 -11.95 -1.89 18.14
C GLU A 204 -11.70 -1.03 19.37
N ALA A 205 -12.75 -0.81 20.17
CA ALA A 205 -12.64 0.10 21.31
C ALA A 205 -11.76 -0.52 22.41
N ALA A 206 -10.93 0.28 23.08
CA ALA A 206 -10.09 -0.21 24.18
C ALA A 206 -10.90 -0.94 25.26
N GLU A 207 -12.13 -0.50 25.56
CA GLU A 207 -13.01 -1.13 26.56
C GLU A 207 -13.39 -2.58 26.22
N GLU A 208 -13.42 -2.95 24.94
CA GLU A 208 -13.65 -4.33 24.46
C GLU A 208 -12.40 -5.21 24.65
N SER A 209 -11.21 -4.60 24.76
CA SER A 209 -9.92 -5.30 24.89
C SER A 209 -9.48 -5.58 26.34
N TRP A 210 -10.14 -4.98 27.34
CA TRP A 210 -9.76 -5.11 28.77
C TRP A 210 -10.49 -6.21 29.54
N THR A 211 -11.42 -6.96 28.93
CA THR A 211 -11.80 -8.26 29.50
C THR A 211 -10.55 -9.14 29.52
N PRO A 212 -10.07 -9.57 30.70
CA PRO A 212 -8.87 -10.40 30.78
C PRO A 212 -9.11 -11.64 29.94
N TRP A 213 -8.32 -11.79 28.87
CA TRP A 213 -8.14 -12.91 27.93
C TRP A 213 -8.59 -14.28 28.45
N THR A 214 -9.90 -14.43 28.68
CA THR A 214 -10.52 -15.68 29.03
C THR A 214 -10.98 -16.23 27.70
N LEU A 215 -10.09 -17.07 27.14
CA LEU A 215 -10.34 -18.05 26.09
C LEU A 215 -11.60 -18.86 26.41
N ALA A 216 -12.77 -18.28 26.20
CA ALA A 216 -14.03 -18.97 26.15
C ALA A 216 -14.40 -19.14 24.67
N SER A 217 -13.88 -20.24 24.11
CA SER A 217 -14.35 -20.90 22.89
C SER A 217 -14.45 -20.07 21.60
N GLY A 218 -13.34 -20.00 20.87
CA GLY A 218 -13.31 -20.64 19.54
C GLY A 218 -13.45 -19.75 18.29
N THR A 219 -13.76 -18.47 18.42
CA THR A 219 -13.56 -17.50 17.33
C THR A 219 -12.36 -16.63 17.69
N GLU A 220 -11.17 -17.16 17.41
CA GLU A 220 -9.98 -16.32 17.22
C GLU A 220 -10.41 -15.15 16.33
N PHE A 221 -10.17 -13.91 16.75
CA PHE A 221 -10.36 -12.75 15.90
C PHE A 221 -9.41 -12.91 14.70
N ARG A 222 -9.98 -13.52 13.67
CA ARG A 222 -9.41 -13.70 12.34
C ARG A 222 -9.23 -12.30 11.76
N SER A 223 -7.98 -12.00 11.44
CA SER A 223 -7.58 -11.11 10.35
C SER A 223 -8.38 -9.81 10.17
N LEU A 224 -7.77 -8.69 10.59
CA LEU A 224 -8.11 -7.33 10.14
C LEU A 224 -8.32 -7.30 8.60
N PRO A 225 -9.14 -6.41 8.01
CA PRO A 225 -9.50 -6.47 6.60
C PRO A 225 -8.23 -6.46 5.73
N PHE A 226 -7.94 -7.56 5.04
CA PHE A 226 -6.63 -7.72 4.43
C PHE A 226 -6.65 -7.52 2.94
N ASP A 227 -6.11 -6.36 2.59
CA ASP A 227 -5.69 -5.92 1.29
C ASP A 227 -6.70 -5.02 0.56
N ILE A 228 -6.13 -4.10 -0.23
CA ILE A 228 -6.85 -3.11 -1.02
C ILE A 228 -6.42 -3.18 -2.48
N ALA A 229 -7.37 -2.91 -3.36
CA ALA A 229 -7.13 -2.58 -4.76
C ALA A 229 -7.83 -1.29 -5.12
N LEU A 230 -7.19 -0.52 -5.99
CA LEU A 230 -7.78 0.67 -6.58
C LEU A 230 -7.64 0.58 -8.09
N HIS A 231 -8.75 0.67 -8.79
CA HIS A 231 -8.78 0.76 -10.25
C HIS A 231 -9.73 1.84 -10.69
N ASP A 232 -9.22 2.80 -11.47
CA ASP A 232 -9.94 3.99 -11.90
C ASP A 232 -10.59 4.67 -10.69
N HIS A 233 -11.91 4.57 -10.56
CA HIS A 233 -12.66 5.15 -9.45
C HIS A 233 -13.25 4.11 -8.50
N THR A 234 -12.86 2.84 -8.61
CA THR A 234 -13.37 1.76 -7.77
C THR A 234 -12.30 1.32 -6.77
N LEU A 235 -12.59 1.53 -5.48
CA LEU A 235 -11.83 0.97 -4.37
C LEU A 235 -12.45 -0.38 -3.98
N VAL A 236 -11.65 -1.44 -3.96
CA VAL A 236 -12.04 -2.75 -3.44
C VAL A 236 -11.25 -3.00 -2.16
N ILE A 237 -11.95 -3.32 -1.08
CA ILE A 237 -11.38 -3.67 0.21
C ILE A 237 -11.78 -5.11 0.48
N ALA A 238 -10.78 -5.96 0.70
CA ALA A 238 -11.03 -7.32 1.15
C ALA A 238 -11.29 -7.33 2.65
N CYS A 239 -12.50 -7.74 3.02
CA CYS A 239 -12.95 -7.86 4.40
C CYS A 239 -13.09 -9.34 4.77
N PRO A 240 -13.18 -9.68 6.07
CA PRO A 240 -13.55 -11.02 6.46
C PRO A 240 -14.89 -11.41 5.80
N GLN A 241 -14.86 -12.44 4.95
CA GLN A 241 -16.01 -13.08 4.28
C GLN A 241 -16.67 -12.29 3.14
N ALA A 242 -16.23 -11.07 2.84
CA ALA A 242 -16.83 -10.25 1.79
C ALA A 242 -15.82 -9.27 1.17
N LEU A 243 -16.16 -8.73 0.00
CA LEU A 243 -15.46 -7.61 -0.60
C LEU A 243 -16.35 -6.35 -0.52
N ALA A 244 -15.83 -5.28 0.08
CA ALA A 244 -16.44 -3.97 -0.03
C ALA A 244 -15.95 -3.29 -1.32
N CYS A 245 -16.85 -3.03 -2.26
CA CYS A 245 -16.56 -2.30 -3.49
C CYS A 245 -17.17 -0.91 -3.39
N ILE A 246 -16.37 0.13 -3.57
CA ILE A 246 -16.75 1.53 -3.40
C ILE A 246 -16.47 2.30 -4.69
N ASP A 247 -17.52 2.80 -5.36
CA ASP A 247 -17.37 3.82 -6.42
C ASP A 247 -17.11 5.19 -5.77
N LEU A 248 -15.87 5.65 -5.88
CA LEU A 248 -15.39 6.89 -5.27
C LEU A 248 -16.11 8.13 -5.84
N ARG A 249 -16.59 8.10 -7.10
CA ARG A 249 -17.34 9.24 -7.67
C ARG A 249 -18.71 9.39 -7.03
N ALA A 250 -19.35 8.27 -6.71
CA ALA A 250 -20.65 8.27 -6.03
C ALA A 250 -20.52 8.76 -4.58
N VAL A 251 -19.41 8.40 -3.91
CA VAL A 251 -19.06 8.91 -2.58
C VAL A 251 -18.86 10.43 -2.61
N GLU A 252 -18.08 10.94 -3.56
CA GLU A 252 -17.82 12.38 -3.68
C GLU A 252 -19.08 13.20 -3.97
N THR A 253 -19.95 12.67 -4.83
CA THR A 253 -21.23 13.31 -5.14
C THR A 253 -22.14 13.40 -3.91
N ALA A 254 -22.07 12.40 -3.01
CA ALA A 254 -22.84 12.37 -1.77
C ALA A 254 -22.23 13.23 -0.64
N ALA A 255 -20.90 13.43 -0.66
CA ALA A 255 -20.18 14.11 0.40
C ALA A 255 -20.17 15.65 0.26
N LEU A 256 -20.45 16.21 -0.91
CA LEU A 256 -20.46 17.66 -1.12
C LEU A 256 -21.58 18.32 -0.29
N PRO A 257 -21.25 19.14 0.73
CA PRO A 257 -22.22 20.09 1.25
C PRO A 257 -22.56 21.09 0.14
N GLY A 258 -23.74 21.71 0.20
CA GLY A 258 -24.14 22.75 -0.76
C GLY A 258 -23.08 23.86 -0.92
N PRO A 259 -23.19 24.70 -1.97
CA PRO A 259 -22.15 25.63 -2.40
C PRO A 259 -21.48 26.38 -1.24
N LEU A 260 -20.16 26.24 -1.13
CA LEU A 260 -19.31 26.92 -0.16
C LEU A 260 -19.14 28.39 -0.57
N ASP A 261 -19.83 29.31 0.10
CA ASP A 261 -19.82 30.75 -0.18
C ASP A 261 -18.51 31.48 0.22
N SER A 262 -17.36 30.80 0.41
CA SER A 262 -16.12 31.49 0.81
C SER A 262 -14.81 30.81 0.34
N PRO A 263 -13.97 31.49 -0.47
CA PRO A 263 -12.71 30.95 -1.00
C PRO A 263 -11.53 30.91 0.01
N HIS A 264 -11.76 31.22 1.28
CA HIS A 264 -10.69 31.33 2.30
C HIS A 264 -10.96 30.59 3.61
N ALA A 265 -12.00 29.75 3.69
CA ALA A 265 -12.21 28.93 4.88
C ALA A 265 -11.22 27.76 4.90
N THR A 266 -10.39 27.67 5.94
CA THR A 266 -9.70 26.43 6.28
C THR A 266 -10.75 25.37 6.58
N ILE A 267 -10.77 24.33 5.74
CA ILE A 267 -11.68 23.20 5.81
C ILE A 267 -11.59 22.53 7.20
N PRO A 268 -12.65 22.53 8.03
CA PRO A 268 -12.65 21.77 9.27
C PRO A 268 -12.52 20.27 8.99
N PRO A 269 -11.98 19.46 9.93
CA PRO A 269 -11.83 18.01 9.82
C PRO A 269 -13.12 17.20 9.53
N SER A 270 -14.27 17.87 9.42
CA SER A 270 -15.60 17.31 9.18
C SER A 270 -16.01 17.18 7.70
N GLU A 271 -15.10 17.42 6.74
CA GLU A 271 -15.46 17.55 5.30
C GLU A 271 -15.18 16.34 4.39
N PHE A 272 -14.67 15.22 4.91
CA PHE A 272 -14.57 13.99 4.13
C PHE A 272 -15.46 12.89 4.70
N LEU A 273 -15.97 12.02 3.83
CA LEU A 273 -16.84 10.93 4.25
C LEU A 273 -16.04 9.90 5.03
N ARG A 274 -16.53 9.54 6.22
CA ARG A 274 -16.02 8.40 6.98
C ARG A 274 -17.04 7.26 6.97
N ILE A 275 -16.60 6.07 6.61
CA ILE A 275 -17.39 4.84 6.63
C ILE A 275 -16.85 3.97 7.76
N ASP A 276 -17.67 3.65 8.75
CA ASP A 276 -17.36 2.60 9.72
C ASP A 276 -17.88 1.25 9.18
N LEU A 277 -16.97 0.31 8.90
CA LEU A 277 -17.33 -1.00 8.36
C LEU A 277 -18.12 -1.85 9.36
N ARG A 278 -18.12 -1.51 10.65
CA ARG A 278 -18.91 -2.22 11.68
C ARG A 278 -20.39 -1.91 11.58
N ASP A 279 -20.74 -0.71 11.12
CA ASP A 279 -22.11 -0.21 11.18
C ASP A 279 -22.97 -0.65 9.98
N ALA A 280 -22.40 -1.39 9.02
CA ALA A 280 -23.03 -1.84 7.77
C ALA A 280 -23.91 -0.77 7.09
N THR A 281 -23.62 0.51 7.35
CA THR A 281 -24.52 1.60 7.03
C THR A 281 -24.51 1.76 5.51
N PRO A 282 -25.70 1.83 4.86
CA PRO A 282 -25.74 2.05 3.43
C PRO A 282 -25.07 3.37 3.07
N VAL A 283 -24.02 3.29 2.25
CA VAL A 283 -23.30 4.45 1.73
C VAL A 283 -23.44 4.46 0.21
N SER A 284 -23.73 5.62 -0.38
CA SER A 284 -23.79 5.75 -1.84
C SER A 284 -22.47 5.31 -2.47
N GLY A 285 -22.54 4.40 -3.44
CA GLY A 285 -21.37 3.83 -4.10
C GLY A 285 -20.76 2.61 -3.43
N LEU A 286 -21.12 2.30 -2.17
CA LEU A 286 -20.70 1.07 -1.48
C LEU A 286 -21.64 -0.09 -1.84
N ARG A 287 -21.06 -1.18 -2.33
CA ARG A 287 -21.73 -2.48 -2.45
C ARG A 287 -20.86 -3.58 -1.84
N TRP A 288 -21.51 -4.55 -1.24
CA TRP A 288 -20.87 -5.77 -0.74
C TRP A 288 -20.97 -6.87 -1.79
N LEU A 289 -19.86 -7.57 -2.02
CA LEU A 289 -19.83 -8.81 -2.78
C LEU A 289 -19.52 -9.95 -1.81
N ASP A 290 -20.45 -10.90 -1.71
CA ASP A 290 -20.23 -12.10 -0.93
C ASP A 290 -19.19 -12.98 -1.63
N LEU A 291 -18.25 -13.50 -0.86
CA LEU A 291 -17.32 -14.52 -1.34
C LEU A 291 -18.02 -15.88 -1.34
N GLY A 292 -17.75 -16.69 -2.37
CA GLY A 292 -18.22 -18.06 -2.44
C GLY A 292 -17.67 -18.92 -1.29
N PRO A 293 -18.30 -20.08 -0.99
CA PRO A 293 -17.91 -20.92 0.14
C PRO A 293 -16.49 -21.51 0.05
N GLU A 294 -15.91 -21.52 -1.15
CA GLU A 294 -14.55 -22.02 -1.42
C GLU A 294 -13.50 -20.89 -1.52
N GLU A 295 -13.93 -19.64 -1.47
CA GLU A 295 -13.06 -18.47 -1.55
C GLU A 295 -12.59 -18.09 -0.15
N ASP A 296 -11.27 -18.07 0.05
CA ASP A 296 -10.67 -17.68 1.32
C ASP A 296 -10.33 -16.18 1.28
N PRO A 297 -11.03 -15.32 2.05
CA PRO A 297 -10.75 -13.88 2.09
C PRO A 297 -9.31 -13.57 2.51
N ASP A 298 -8.72 -14.38 3.41
CA ASP A 298 -7.34 -14.19 3.88
C ASP A 298 -6.30 -14.51 2.79
N ALA A 299 -6.77 -15.07 1.69
CA ALA A 299 -5.99 -15.55 0.56
C ALA A 299 -6.17 -14.63 -0.67
N VAL A 300 -6.93 -13.53 -0.53
CA VAL A 300 -7.05 -12.46 -1.51
C VAL A 300 -5.80 -11.59 -1.47
N GLN A 301 -5.09 -11.47 -2.59
CA GLN A 301 -3.95 -10.56 -2.72
C GLN A 301 -4.09 -9.74 -4.00
N PHE A 302 -4.04 -8.42 -3.89
CA PHE A 302 -4.03 -7.53 -5.03
C PHE A 302 -2.59 -7.27 -5.46
N VAL A 303 -2.21 -7.75 -6.65
CA VAL A 303 -0.82 -7.73 -7.12
C VAL A 303 -0.53 -6.63 -8.15
N GLY A 304 -1.53 -5.80 -8.44
CA GLY A 304 -1.38 -4.62 -9.28
C GLY A 304 -2.73 -4.07 -9.77
N PRO A 305 -2.71 -2.98 -10.54
CA PRO A 305 -3.91 -2.42 -11.16
C PRO A 305 -4.63 -3.50 -11.95
N ASN A 306 -5.92 -3.72 -11.67
CA ASN A 306 -6.76 -4.74 -12.31
C ASN A 306 -6.38 -6.20 -12.13
N ARG A 307 -5.42 -6.50 -11.25
CA ARG A 307 -4.92 -7.85 -11.06
C ARG A 307 -5.17 -8.31 -9.64
N LEU A 308 -6.18 -9.18 -9.54
CA LEU A 308 -6.47 -9.91 -8.33
C LEU A 308 -5.83 -11.29 -8.42
N LEU A 309 -5.07 -11.64 -7.39
CA LEU A 309 -4.59 -12.98 -7.17
C LEU A 309 -5.45 -13.60 -6.06
N LEU A 310 -6.42 -14.42 -6.46
CA LEU A 310 -7.14 -15.26 -5.51
C LEU A 310 -6.30 -16.53 -5.30
N THR A 311 -5.76 -16.70 -4.10
CA THR A 311 -5.28 -18.01 -3.69
C THR A 311 -6.44 -18.78 -3.10
N THR A 312 -6.73 -19.98 -3.62
CA THR A 312 -7.73 -20.85 -2.99
C THR A 312 -7.14 -21.48 -1.73
N SER A 313 -7.98 -21.90 -0.79
CA SER A 313 -7.60 -22.59 0.45
C SER A 313 -6.63 -23.77 0.24
N ASP A 314 -6.68 -24.42 -0.92
CA ASP A 314 -5.80 -25.53 -1.29
C ASP A 314 -4.35 -25.13 -1.65
N LYS A 315 -3.99 -23.83 -1.62
CA LYS A 315 -2.65 -23.24 -1.87
C LYS A 315 -1.91 -23.64 -3.15
N GLN A 316 -2.46 -24.57 -3.95
CA GLN A 316 -1.86 -25.11 -5.18
C GLN A 316 -2.54 -24.59 -6.44
N ALA A 317 -3.78 -24.08 -6.34
CA ALA A 317 -4.48 -23.45 -7.45
C ALA A 317 -4.54 -21.93 -7.24
N THR A 318 -3.62 -21.19 -7.86
CA THR A 318 -3.79 -19.75 -8.02
C THR A 318 -4.77 -19.53 -9.17
N GLN A 319 -5.98 -19.07 -8.88
CA GLN A 319 -6.88 -18.62 -9.94
C GLN A 319 -6.61 -17.13 -10.20
N GLN A 320 -6.23 -16.80 -11.43
CA GLN A 320 -6.17 -15.41 -11.88
C GLN A 320 -7.60 -14.97 -12.23
N ALA A 321 -8.28 -14.33 -11.30
CA ALA A 321 -9.51 -13.62 -11.58
C ALA A 321 -9.16 -12.19 -12.01
N TRP A 322 -9.59 -11.81 -13.21
CA TRP A 322 -9.45 -10.44 -13.67
C TRP A 322 -10.57 -9.60 -13.06
N LEU A 323 -10.27 -8.40 -12.56
CA LEU A 323 -11.27 -7.37 -12.23
C LEU A 323 -12.01 -6.82 -13.48
N LYS A 324 -11.99 -7.55 -14.61
CA LYS A 324 -12.61 -7.16 -15.88
C LYS A 324 -14.14 -7.02 -15.83
N ALA A 325 -14.77 -7.28 -14.68
CA ALA A 325 -16.22 -7.38 -14.55
C ALA A 325 -16.81 -6.74 -13.27
N ILE A 326 -16.03 -5.99 -12.47
CA ILE A 326 -16.55 -5.25 -11.32
C ILE A 326 -16.86 -3.82 -11.75
#